data_AF-A0A928GVH2-F1
#
_entry.id   AF-A0A928GVH2-F1
#
_cell.length_a   1.000
_cell.length_b   1.000
_cell.length_c   1.000
_cell.angle_alpha   90.00
_cell.angle_beta   90.00
_cell.angle_gamma   90.00
#
_symmetry.space_group_name_H-M   'P 1'
#
loop_
_entity.id
_entity.type
_entity.pdbx_description
1 polymer ?
#
loop_
_entity_poly.entity_id
_entity_poly.type
_entity_poly.pdbx_seq_one_letter_code
_entity_poly.pdbx_strand_id
1 'polypeptide(L)'
;MIYYIVLINIGNFILFAIDKHLAIKNRERIPESTLILLSALGGAFGGLCSMYIFRHKTKHAKFYILLPLFLILHIIVAILMIF
;
A
#
# COMPACT_ATOMS: atom_id res chain seq x y z
N MET A 1 18.65 6.07 -0.91
CA MET A 1 17.29 6.50 -0.52
C MET A 1 16.24 6.16 -1.59
N ILE A 2 16.40 6.58 -2.85
CA ILE A 2 15.42 6.30 -3.93
C ILE A 2 15.21 4.80 -4.19
N TYR A 3 16.29 4.00 -4.26
CA TYR A 3 16.18 2.55 -4.50
C TYR A 3 15.34 1.81 -3.44
N TYR A 4 15.46 2.22 -2.17
CA TYR A 4 14.68 1.64 -1.07
C TYR A 4 13.18 1.94 -1.24
N ILE A 5 12.84 3.19 -1.58
CA ILE A 5 11.45 3.62 -1.81
C ILE A 5 10.84 2.88 -3.01
N VAL A 6 11.60 2.69 -4.09
CA VAL A 6 11.13 1.95 -5.26
C VAL A 6 10.88 0.48 -4.90
N LEU A 7 11.81 -0.18 -4.22
CA LEU A 7 11.68 -1.58 -3.80
C LEU A 7 10.47 -1.82 -2.90
N ILE A 8 10.25 -0.96 -1.89
CA ILE A 8 9.14 -1.13 -0.95
C ILE A 8 7.77 -0.87 -1.61
N ASN A 9 7.71 0.05 -2.58
CA ASN A 9 6.49 0.28 -3.36
C ASN A 9 6.15 -0.89 -4.29
N ILE A 10 7.16 -1.45 -4.97
CA ILE A 10 6.98 -2.65 -5.80
C ILE A 10 6.57 -3.85 -4.93
N GLY A 11 7.23 -4.06 -3.79
CA GLY A 11 6.90 -5.12 -2.85
C GLY A 11 5.47 -5.01 -2.32
N ASN A 12 5.04 -3.81 -1.92
CA ASN A 12 3.67 -3.58 -1.47
C ASN A 12 2.65 -3.80 -2.60
N PHE A 13 2.95 -3.35 -3.81
CA PHE A 13 2.10 -3.59 -4.98
C PHE A 13 1.90 -5.10 -5.25
N ILE A 14 2.99 -5.87 -5.21
CA ILE A 14 2.95 -7.32 -5.40
C ILE A 14 2.13 -7.99 -4.27
N LEU A 15 2.28 -7.55 -3.03
CA LEU A 15 1.55 -8.12 -1.90
C LEU A 15 0.03 -7.92 -2.05
N PHE A 16 -0.40 -6.75 -2.50
CA PHE A 16 -1.81 -6.48 -2.84
C PHE A 16 -2.29 -7.31 -4.05
N ALA A 17 -1.44 -7.51 -5.06
CA ALA A 17 -1.76 -8.37 -6.20
C ALA A 17 -1.92 -9.85 -5.79
N ILE A 18 -1.05 -10.31 -4.87
CA ILE A 18 -1.13 -11.65 -4.27
C ILE A 18 -2.40 -11.78 -3.45
N ASP A 19 -2.76 -10.80 -2.61
CA ASP A 19 -4.02 -10.82 -1.85
C ASP A 19 -5.24 -10.98 -2.77
N LYS A 20 -5.27 -10.27 -3.91
CA LYS A 20 -6.31 -10.47 -4.93
C LYS A 20 -6.29 -11.89 -5.49
N HIS A 21 -5.12 -12.42 -5.81
CA HIS A 21 -5.00 -13.77 -6.36
C HIS A 21 -5.48 -14.83 -5.35
N LEU A 22 -5.19 -14.67 -4.06
CA LEU A 22 -5.69 -15.55 -3.01
C LEU A 22 -7.20 -15.43 -2.83
N ALA A 23 -7.77 -14.22 -2.95
CA ALA A 23 -9.21 -14.02 -2.94
C ALA A 23 -9.92 -14.74 -4.10
N ILE A 24 -9.31 -14.79 -5.29
CA ILE A 24 -9.83 -15.53 -6.45
C ILE A 24 -9.73 -17.04 -6.22
N LYS A 25 -8.62 -17.51 -5.62
CA LYS A 25 -8.38 -18.93 -5.33
C LYS A 25 -9.10 -19.47 -4.08
N ASN A 26 -9.95 -18.67 -3.42
CA ASN A 26 -10.58 -19.00 -2.14
C ASN A 26 -9.57 -19.51 -1.09
N ARG A 27 -8.36 -18.96 -1.10
CA ARG A 27 -7.34 -19.22 -0.07
C ARG A 27 -7.46 -18.16 1.02
N GLU A 28 -6.85 -18.43 2.17
CA GLU A 28 -6.81 -17.48 3.29
C GLU A 28 -6.20 -16.15 2.86
N ARG A 29 -6.94 -15.06 3.06
CA ARG A 29 -6.51 -13.71 2.67
C ARG A 29 -5.37 -13.22 3.55
N ILE A 30 -4.54 -12.33 3.03
CA ILE A 30 -3.44 -11.74 3.81
C ILE A 30 -4.08 -10.82 4.87
N PRO A 31 -3.62 -10.88 6.14
CA PRO A 31 -4.15 -10.02 7.19
C PRO A 31 -3.96 -8.55 6.83
N GLU A 32 -5.04 -7.79 6.95
CA GLU A 32 -5.11 -6.37 6.60
C GLU A 32 -4.01 -5.54 7.27
N SER A 33 -3.65 -5.91 8.49
CA SER A 33 -2.59 -5.31 9.29
C SER A 33 -1.25 -5.30 8.57
N THR A 34 -0.89 -6.37 7.86
CA THR A 34 0.41 -6.49 7.16
C THR A 34 0.47 -5.57 5.95
N LEU A 35 -0.62 -5.47 5.19
CA LEU A 35 -0.69 -4.55 4.04
C LEU A 35 -0.64 -3.08 4.48
N ILE A 36 -1.31 -2.76 5.61
CA ILE A 36 -1.29 -1.41 6.20
C ILE A 36 0.10 -1.09 6.73
N LEU A 37 0.74 -2.03 7.44
CA LEU A 37 2.10 -1.84 7.99
C LEU A 37 3.11 -1.60 6.86
N LEU A 38 3.05 -2.38 5.78
CA LEU A 38 3.96 -2.22 4.64
C LEU A 38 3.72 -0.90 3.89
N SER A 39 2.46 -0.46 3.83
CA SER A 39 2.10 0.87 3.32
C SER A 39 2.67 1.99 4.21
N ALA A 40 2.59 1.84 5.53
CA ALA A 40 3.13 2.79 6.51
C ALA A 40 4.67 2.87 6.50
N LEU A 41 5.36 1.77 6.18
CA LEU A 41 6.82 1.71 6.08
C LEU A 41 7.40 2.40 4.83
N GLY A 42 6.56 2.81 3.87
CA GLY A 42 6.99 3.49 2.64
C GLY A 42 6.32 2.97 1.37
N GLY A 43 5.51 1.92 1.47
CA GLY A 43 4.80 1.32 0.34
C GLY A 43 3.47 1.99 -0.02
N ALA A 44 3.07 3.09 0.64
CA ALA A 44 1.73 3.69 0.50
C ALA A 44 1.33 3.98 -0.95
N PHE A 45 2.27 4.41 -1.79
CA PHE A 45 2.03 4.69 -3.20
C PHE A 45 1.73 3.41 -4.00
N GLY A 46 2.54 2.37 -3.86
CA GLY A 46 2.29 1.05 -4.48
C GLY A 46 1.00 0.40 -3.99
N GLY A 47 0.68 0.57 -2.71
CA GLY A 47 -0.59 0.14 -2.11
C GLY A 47 -1.78 0.83 -2.76
N LEU A 48 -1.74 2.17 -2.90
CA LEU A 48 -2.82 2.94 -3.54
C LEU A 48 -2.98 2.57 -5.02
N CYS A 49 -1.87 2.52 -5.76
CA CYS A 49 -1.90 2.15 -7.17
C CYS A 49 -2.53 0.77 -7.36
N SER A 50 -2.12 -0.22 -6.56
CA SER A 50 -2.69 -1.57 -6.64
C SER A 50 -4.19 -1.57 -6.32
N MET A 51 -4.61 -0.83 -5.29
CA MET A 51 -6.02 -0.72 -4.88
C MET A 51 -6.91 -0.14 -5.98
N TYR A 52 -6.43 0.90 -6.68
CA TYR A 52 -7.12 1.51 -7.82
C TYR A 52 -7.14 0.59 -9.06
N ILE A 53 -5.99 0.01 -9.44
CA ILE A 53 -5.86 -0.86 -10.62
C ILE A 53 -6.72 -2.10 -10.47
N PHE A 54 -6.66 -2.73 -9.31
CA PHE A 54 -7.35 -3.98 -9.07
C PHE A 54 -8.81 -3.79 -8.64
N ARG A 55 -9.24 -2.55 -8.36
CA ARG A 55 -10.53 -2.19 -7.73
C ARG A 55 -10.86 -3.08 -6.54
N HIS A 56 -9.82 -3.50 -5.81
CA HIS A 56 -9.92 -4.48 -4.75
C HIS A 56 -9.96 -3.75 -3.41
N LYS A 57 -10.91 -4.11 -2.53
CA LYS A 57 -11.09 -3.51 -1.20
C LYS A 57 -11.31 -1.99 -1.12
N THR A 58 -11.78 -1.33 -2.18
CA THR A 58 -12.16 0.12 -2.15
C THR A 58 -13.26 0.47 -1.16
N LYS A 59 -14.06 -0.51 -0.71
CA LYS A 59 -15.13 -0.32 0.28
C LYS A 59 -14.70 -0.50 1.74
N HIS A 60 -13.48 -0.96 2.01
CA HIS A 60 -12.98 -1.04 3.38
C HIS A 60 -12.48 0.34 3.81
N ALA A 61 -13.30 1.03 4.61
CA ALA A 61 -13.03 2.39 5.08
C ALA A 61 -11.63 2.56 5.68
N LYS A 62 -11.12 1.53 6.37
CA LYS A 62 -9.75 1.51 6.91
C LYS A 62 -8.68 1.71 5.84
N PHE A 63 -8.74 0.97 4.73
CA PHE A 63 -7.76 1.11 3.63
C PHE A 63 -7.94 2.42 2.88
N TYR A 64 -9.19 2.80 2.61
CA TYR A 64 -9.49 4.03 1.88
C TYR A 64 -9.03 5.29 2.64
N ILE A 65 -8.99 5.25 3.97
CA ILE A 65 -8.53 6.39 4.79
C ILE A 65 -7.04 6.30 5.12
N LEU A 66 -6.54 5.14 5.59
CA LEU A 66 -5.15 5.04 6.04
C LEU A 66 -4.15 5.16 4.89
N LEU A 67 -4.43 4.58 3.71
CA LEU A 67 -3.47 4.65 2.60
C LEU A 67 -3.21 6.08 2.10
N PRO A 68 -4.22 6.91 1.79
CA PRO A 68 -3.96 8.30 1.42
C PRO A 68 -3.40 9.10 2.59
N LEU A 69 -3.77 8.80 3.83
CA LEU A 69 -3.19 9.45 5.02
C LEU A 69 -1.68 9.19 5.11
N PHE A 70 -1.24 7.94 4.95
CA PHE A 70 0.20 7.60 4.93
C PHE A 70 0.92 8.18 3.72
N LEU A 71 0.27 8.27 2.56
CA LEU A 71 0.85 8.92 1.39
C LEU A 71 1.10 10.41 1.66
N ILE A 72 0.11 11.12 2.21
CA ILE A 72 0.22 12.54 2.57
C ILE A 72 1.33 12.72 3.62
N LEU A 73 1.38 11.86 4.64
CA LEU A 73 2.43 11.90 5.66
C LEU A 73 3.82 11.75 5.03
N HIS A 74 4.01 10.78 4.12
CA HIS A 74 5.28 10.60 3.42
C HIS A 74 5.66 11.80 2.56
N ILE A 75 4.69 12.45 1.89
CA ILE A 75 4.93 13.66 1.09
C ILE A 75 5.37 14.82 1.99
N ILE A 76 4.70 15.02 3.14
CA ILE A 76 5.07 16.06 4.11
C ILE A 76 6.48 15.85 4.63
N VAL A 77 6.81 14.61 5.04
CA VAL A 77 8.15 14.26 5.51
C VAL A 77 9.19 14.48 4.40
N ALA A 78 8.89 14.10 3.16
CA ALA A 78 9.79 14.31 2.03
C ALA A 78 10.04 15.80 1.75
N ILE A 79 8.99 16.64 1.81
CA ILE A 79 9.11 18.09 1.66
C ILE A 79 9.96 18.69 2.79
N LEU A 80 9.71 18.29 4.05
CA LEU A 80 10.48 18.74 5.21
C LEU A 80 11.96 18.33 5.12
N MET A 81 12.27 17.17 4.53
CA MET A 81 13.65 16.73 4.34
C MET A 81 14.40 17.50 3.24
N ILE A 82 13.66 18.13 2.31
CA ILE A 82 14.21 18.87 1.17
C ILE A 82 14.47 20.34 1.53
N PHE A 83 13.73 20.89 2.49
CA PHE A 83 13.80 22.29 2.94
C PHE A 83 14.68 22.45 4.18
#